data_AF-A0A6G3XQR3-F1
#
_entry.id   AF-A0A6G3XQR3-F1
#
_cell.length_a   1.000
_cell.length_b   1.000
_cell.length_c   1.000
_cell.angle_alpha   90.00
_cell.angle_beta   90.00
_cell.angle_gamma   90.00
#
_symmetry.space_group_name_H-M   'P 1'
#
loop_
_entity.id
_entity.type
_entity.pdbx_description
1 polymer ?
#
loop_
_entity_poly.entity_id
_entity_poly.type
_entity_poly.pdbx_seq_one_letter_code
_entity_poly.pdbx_strand_id
1 'polypeptide(L)'
;MKTTQRPRATRTVGQAVAVAVLLAGTTLLGASPSYADDGPSVPPGTEATSEPPVPVDPADPDLKMPEGGTLAPGRVLDIVQVVEDLGGEERREDSNADIKFALQAEVLFGKDSAKLSSAANARIAAIAE
;
A
#
# COMPACT_ATOMS: atom_id res chain seq x y z
N MET A 1 57.24 -1.41 -51.06
CA MET A 1 56.34 -0.31 -50.64
C MET A 1 55.83 -0.62 -49.23
N LYS A 2 56.21 0.18 -48.22
CA LYS A 2 55.68 0.05 -46.85
C LYS A 2 54.47 0.96 -46.73
N THR A 3 53.27 0.39 -46.61
CA THR A 3 52.02 1.12 -46.38
C THR A 3 51.82 1.34 -44.88
N THR A 4 51.83 2.60 -44.47
CA THR A 4 51.55 3.05 -43.10
C THR A 4 50.07 2.81 -42.76
N GLN A 5 49.78 1.90 -41.82
CA GLN A 5 48.45 1.81 -41.21
C GLN A 5 48.26 2.90 -40.17
N ARG A 6 47.26 3.78 -40.37
CA ARG A 6 46.82 4.83 -39.43
C ARG A 6 45.71 4.30 -38.49
N PRO A 7 45.52 4.90 -37.29
CA PRO A 7 44.98 4.23 -36.13
C PRO A 7 43.45 4.13 -36.19
N ARG A 8 42.95 2.89 -36.29
CA ARG A 8 41.51 2.59 -36.20
C ARG A 8 41.02 2.44 -34.74
N ALA A 9 41.96 2.24 -33.81
CA ALA A 9 41.69 1.89 -32.42
C ALA A 9 41.20 3.06 -31.54
N THR A 10 41.57 4.30 -31.85
CA THR A 10 41.15 5.47 -31.04
C THR A 10 39.67 5.82 -31.24
N ARG A 11 39.11 5.51 -32.42
CA ARG A 11 37.68 5.72 -32.71
C ARG A 11 36.78 4.76 -31.95
N THR A 12 37.20 3.51 -31.78
CA THR A 12 36.41 2.46 -31.11
C THR A 12 36.39 2.64 -29.60
N VAL A 13 37.50 3.07 -28.99
CA VAL A 13 37.57 3.34 -27.55
C VAL A 13 36.71 4.55 -27.16
N GLY A 14 36.75 5.63 -27.95
CA GLY A 14 35.91 6.80 -27.71
C GLY A 14 34.41 6.50 -27.81
N GLN A 15 34.02 5.63 -28.75
CA GLN A 15 32.64 5.18 -28.88
C GLN A 15 32.18 4.30 -27.70
N ALA A 16 33.03 3.39 -27.23
CA ALA A 16 32.70 2.55 -26.08
C ALA A 16 32.49 3.37 -24.80
N VAL A 17 33.34 4.39 -24.57
CA VAL A 17 33.20 5.28 -23.42
C VAL A 17 31.93 6.13 -23.53
N ALA A 18 31.63 6.68 -24.71
CA ALA A 18 30.41 7.46 -24.92
C ALA A 18 29.14 6.63 -24.66
N VAL A 19 29.12 5.38 -25.12
CA VAL A 19 27.99 4.45 -24.87
C VAL A 19 27.86 4.13 -23.38
N ALA A 20 28.97 3.86 -22.69
CA ALA A 20 28.96 3.59 -21.26
C ALA A 20 28.46 4.79 -20.43
N VAL A 21 28.91 6.01 -20.77
CA VAL A 21 28.46 7.25 -20.12
C VAL A 21 26.98 7.50 -20.40
N LEU A 22 26.50 7.24 -21.61
CA LEU A 22 25.10 7.42 -21.96
C LEU A 22 24.20 6.43 -21.19
N LEU A 23 24.60 5.17 -21.09
CA LEU A 23 23.90 4.13 -20.32
C LEU A 23 23.90 4.41 -18.81
N ALA A 24 25.03 4.88 -18.27
CA ALA A 24 25.10 5.29 -16.87
C ALA A 24 24.23 6.53 -16.61
N GLY A 25 24.24 7.52 -17.52
CA GLY A 25 23.41 8.71 -17.41
C GLY A 25 21.91 8.40 -17.43
N THR A 26 21.45 7.52 -18.33
CA THR A 26 20.02 7.15 -18.39
C THR A 26 19.55 6.36 -17.18
N THR A 27 20.40 5.50 -16.60
CA THR A 27 20.05 4.74 -15.40
C THR A 27 20.01 5.61 -14.14
N LEU A 28 20.94 6.56 -14.00
CA LEU A 28 21.00 7.46 -12.84
C LEU A 28 19.97 8.59 -12.88
N LEU A 29 19.71 9.18 -14.05
CA LEU A 29 18.81 10.33 -14.20
C LEU A 29 17.36 9.91 -14.55
N GLY A 30 17.16 8.68 -15.03
CA GLY A 30 15.84 8.14 -15.40
C GLY A 30 15.16 7.34 -14.29
N ALA A 31 15.86 7.05 -13.19
CA ALA A 31 15.26 6.38 -12.05
C ALA A 31 14.23 7.31 -11.38
N SER A 32 12.95 7.03 -11.59
CA SER A 32 11.88 7.72 -10.86
C SER A 32 11.96 7.32 -9.38
N PRO A 33 11.91 8.27 -8.43
CA PRO A 33 11.80 7.93 -7.02
C PRO A 33 10.50 7.16 -6.78
N SER A 34 10.61 5.95 -6.24
CA SER A 34 9.46 5.22 -5.69
C SER A 34 9.29 5.62 -4.23
N TYR A 35 8.10 6.08 -3.88
CA TYR A 35 7.74 6.27 -2.47
C TYR A 35 7.09 4.99 -1.98
N ALA A 36 7.63 4.44 -0.88
CA ALA A 36 6.90 3.44 -0.11
C ALA A 36 5.77 4.19 0.62
N ASP A 37 4.54 3.74 0.41
CA ASP A 37 3.44 4.13 1.28
C ASP A 37 3.57 3.29 2.56
N ASP A 38 4.14 3.88 3.62
CA ASP A 38 4.40 3.22 4.90
C ASP A 38 3.11 2.93 5.70
N GLY A 39 1.94 3.28 5.15
CA GLY A 39 0.64 2.99 5.73
C GLY A 39 0.07 1.63 5.33
N PRO A 40 -0.71 0.98 6.21
CA PRO A 40 -1.57 -0.12 5.79
C PRO A 40 -2.47 0.33 4.62
N SER A 41 -2.48 -0.42 3.52
CA SER A 41 -3.33 -0.09 2.38
C SER A 41 -4.80 -0.30 2.75
N VAL A 42 -5.57 0.78 2.85
CA VAL A 42 -7.03 0.75 3.01
C VAL A 42 -7.69 0.97 1.64
N PRO A 43 -8.82 0.29 1.34
CA PRO A 43 -9.61 0.59 0.15
C PRO A 43 -9.96 2.10 0.07
N PRO A 44 -10.01 2.69 -1.14
CA PRO A 44 -10.42 4.09 -1.27
C PRO A 44 -11.82 4.31 -0.69
N GLY A 45 -11.99 5.32 0.18
CA GLY A 45 -13.26 5.63 0.83
C GLY A 45 -13.54 4.84 2.11
N THR A 46 -12.60 4.01 2.59
CA THR A 46 -12.66 3.36 3.90
C THR A 46 -11.62 3.93 4.87
N GLU A 47 -11.20 5.17 4.66
CA GLU A 47 -10.31 5.86 5.58
C GLU A 47 -11.07 6.12 6.89
N ALA A 48 -10.50 5.69 8.02
CA ALA A 48 -11.12 5.93 9.31
C ALA A 48 -11.17 7.44 9.62
N THR A 49 -12.38 7.96 9.79
CA THR A 49 -12.64 9.37 10.14
C THR A 49 -13.34 9.45 11.49
N SER A 50 -12.74 8.89 12.53
CA SER A 50 -13.32 8.98 13.89
C SER A 50 -12.75 10.16 14.68
N GLU A 51 -13.64 11.07 15.08
CA GLU A 51 -13.34 12.17 16.00
C GLU A 51 -13.31 11.65 17.45
N PRO A 52 -12.39 12.11 18.32
CA PRO A 52 -12.33 11.66 19.71
C PRO A 52 -13.67 11.87 20.42
N PRO A 53 -14.21 10.85 21.11
CA PRO A 53 -15.56 10.91 21.68
C PRO A 53 -15.69 11.88 22.87
N VAL A 54 -14.57 12.29 23.47
CA VAL A 54 -14.52 13.21 24.60
C VAL A 54 -13.56 14.37 24.32
N PRO A 55 -14.01 15.64 24.51
CA PRO A 55 -13.13 16.79 24.48
C PRO A 55 -12.08 16.69 25.60
N VAL A 56 -10.82 16.94 25.27
CA VAL A 56 -9.71 16.98 26.23
C VAL A 56 -9.15 18.40 26.26
N ASP A 57 -9.03 18.98 27.47
CA ASP A 57 -8.37 20.28 27.66
C ASP A 57 -6.85 20.08 27.68
N PRO A 58 -6.09 20.58 26.68
CA PRO A 58 -4.64 20.42 26.63
C PRO A 58 -3.90 21.22 27.71
N ALA A 59 -4.56 22.15 28.41
CA ALA A 59 -3.99 22.96 29.49
C ALA A 59 -4.33 22.45 30.90
N ASP A 60 -4.97 21.29 31.00
CA ASP A 60 -5.38 20.72 32.29
C ASP A 60 -4.14 20.41 33.17
N PRO A 61 -4.07 20.94 34.42
CA PRO A 61 -2.93 20.73 35.31
C PRO A 61 -2.74 19.28 35.76
N ASP A 62 -3.76 18.43 35.65
CA ASP A 62 -3.67 16.99 35.97
C ASP A 62 -3.00 16.18 34.83
N LEU A 63 -2.78 16.79 33.66
CA LEU A 63 -2.00 16.19 32.59
C LEU A 63 -0.53 16.12 33.00
N LYS A 64 -0.04 14.91 33.23
CA LYS A 64 1.36 14.61 33.61
C LYS A 64 2.32 14.74 32.43
N MET A 65 2.36 15.92 31.81
CA MET A 65 3.21 16.21 30.67
C MET A 65 4.65 16.45 31.12
N PRO A 66 5.66 16.00 30.36
CA PRO A 66 7.04 16.41 30.59
C PRO A 66 7.21 17.93 30.38
N GLU A 67 8.21 18.54 31.01
CA GLU A 67 8.46 19.98 30.87
C GLU A 67 8.60 20.40 29.39
N GLY A 68 7.80 21.38 28.98
CA GLY A 68 7.74 21.84 27.58
C GLY A 68 6.97 20.93 26.62
N GLY A 69 6.31 19.88 27.10
CA GLY A 69 5.48 18.99 26.29
C GLY A 69 4.11 19.58 25.95
N THR A 70 3.68 19.43 24.69
CA THR A 70 2.33 19.80 24.22
C THR A 70 1.53 18.55 23.93
N LEU A 71 0.24 18.54 24.28
CA LEU A 71 -0.65 17.42 24.02
C LEU A 71 -0.86 17.28 22.50
N ALA A 72 -0.62 16.07 21.98
CA ALA A 72 -0.91 15.76 20.60
C ALA A 72 -2.44 15.80 20.36
N PRO A 73 -2.89 16.04 19.12
CA PRO A 73 -4.30 15.91 18.78
C PRO A 73 -4.85 14.54 19.23
N GLY A 74 -6.06 14.53 19.78
CA GLY A 74 -6.74 13.30 20.14
C GLY A 74 -6.93 12.43 18.90
N ARG A 75 -6.67 11.14 19.05
CA ARG A 75 -6.88 10.14 17.98
C ARG A 75 -7.72 9.01 18.53
N VAL A 76 -8.67 8.55 17.74
CA VAL A 76 -9.35 7.28 17.98
C VAL A 76 -8.45 6.18 17.42
N LEU A 77 -8.11 5.19 18.26
CA LEU A 77 -7.36 4.03 17.80
C LEU A 77 -8.33 3.08 17.14
N ASP A 78 -8.10 2.77 15.88
CA ASP A 78 -8.87 1.74 15.19
C ASP A 78 -8.47 0.37 15.76
N ILE A 79 -9.41 -0.23 16.47
CA ILE A 79 -9.27 -1.61 16.92
C ILE A 79 -9.87 -2.46 15.82
N VAL A 80 -9.02 -3.13 15.06
CA VAL A 80 -9.46 -4.07 14.03
C VAL A 80 -9.45 -5.47 14.61
N GLN A 81 -10.60 -6.10 14.71
CA GLN A 81 -10.74 -7.51 15.02
C GLN A 81 -10.86 -8.30 13.72
N VAL A 82 -9.86 -9.12 13.44
CA VAL A 82 -9.87 -10.03 12.29
C VAL A 82 -10.33 -11.41 12.76
N VAL A 83 -11.44 -11.88 12.19
CA VAL A 83 -11.96 -13.24 12.37
C VAL A 83 -11.89 -13.95 11.03
N GLU A 84 -11.27 -15.12 11.01
CA GLU A 84 -11.14 -15.96 9.81
C GLU A 84 -11.90 -17.26 10.05
N ASP A 85 -12.66 -17.69 9.04
CA ASP A 85 -13.32 -18.99 9.06
C ASP A 85 -12.28 -20.10 8.89
N LEU A 86 -12.53 -21.28 9.47
CA LEU A 86 -11.51 -22.33 9.59
C LEU A 86 -11.02 -22.86 8.23
N GLY A 87 -11.82 -22.72 7.18
CA GLY A 87 -11.47 -23.09 5.80
C GLY A 87 -10.99 -21.92 4.92
N GLY A 88 -10.95 -20.69 5.44
CA GLY A 88 -10.47 -19.50 4.73
C GLY A 88 -11.46 -18.92 3.71
N GLU A 89 -12.69 -19.43 3.64
CA GLU A 89 -13.71 -19.00 2.69
C GLU A 89 -14.15 -17.55 2.93
N GLU A 90 -14.08 -17.11 4.19
CA GLU A 90 -14.45 -15.78 4.65
C GLU A 90 -13.45 -15.26 5.68
N ARG A 91 -13.06 -14.00 5.50
CA ARG A 91 -12.36 -13.20 6.50
C ARG A 91 -13.19 -11.97 6.81
N ARG A 92 -13.58 -11.83 8.06
CA ARG A 92 -14.36 -10.71 8.58
C ARG A 92 -13.45 -9.81 9.40
N GLU A 93 -13.42 -8.53 9.06
CA GLU A 93 -12.68 -7.49 9.76
C GLU A 93 -13.70 -6.51 10.36
N ASP A 94 -13.82 -6.51 11.68
CA ASP A 94 -14.69 -5.58 12.42
C ASP A 94 -13.83 -4.46 13.00
N SER A 95 -14.16 -3.22 12.68
CA SER A 95 -13.54 -2.02 13.26
C SER A 95 -14.55 -1.25 14.12
N ASN A 96 -14.10 -0.14 14.71
CA ASN A 96 -14.99 0.76 15.47
C ASN A 96 -16.05 1.44 14.60
N ALA A 97 -15.82 1.54 13.28
CA ALA A 97 -16.68 2.29 12.36
C ALA A 97 -17.28 1.42 11.25
N ASP A 98 -16.56 0.36 10.83
CA ASP A 98 -16.87 -0.39 9.63
C ASP A 98 -16.78 -1.90 9.86
N ILE A 99 -17.58 -2.63 9.09
CA ILE A 99 -17.51 -4.10 9.00
C ILE A 99 -17.12 -4.44 7.57
N LYS A 100 -16.07 -5.23 7.40
CA LYS A 100 -15.56 -5.63 6.09
C LYS A 100 -15.52 -7.16 5.97
N PHE A 101 -16.11 -7.66 4.89
CA PHE A 101 -16.09 -9.07 4.53
C PHE A 101 -15.21 -9.28 3.30
N ALA A 102 -14.18 -10.13 3.45
CA ALA A 102 -13.37 -10.63 2.36
C ALA A 102 -13.78 -12.07 2.05
N LEU A 103 -14.40 -12.24 0.89
CA LEU A 103 -14.81 -13.55 0.37
C LEU A 103 -13.86 -13.95 -0.76
N GLN A 104 -13.38 -15.20 -0.72
CA GLN A 104 -12.52 -15.73 -1.77
C GLN A 104 -13.27 -15.84 -3.10
N ALA A 105 -12.56 -15.64 -4.21
CA ALA A 105 -13.15 -15.65 -5.54
C ALA A 105 -13.72 -17.03 -5.91
N GLU A 106 -13.05 -18.10 -5.50
CA GLU A 106 -13.47 -19.49 -5.67
C GLU A 106 -14.75 -19.86 -4.92
N VAL A 107 -15.10 -19.12 -3.86
CA VAL A 107 -16.37 -19.27 -3.14
C VAL A 107 -17.50 -18.55 -3.88
N LEU A 108 -17.18 -17.39 -4.45
CA LEU A 108 -18.14 -16.54 -5.16
C LEU A 108 -18.47 -17.07 -6.56
N PHE A 109 -17.45 -17.56 -7.26
CA PHE A 109 -17.51 -17.86 -8.68
C PHE A 109 -17.17 -19.32 -8.97
N GLY A 110 -17.93 -19.92 -9.88
CA GLY A 110 -17.54 -21.20 -10.46
C GLY A 110 -16.26 -21.05 -11.29
N LYS A 111 -15.56 -22.17 -11.51
CA LYS A 111 -14.38 -22.19 -12.38
C LYS A 111 -14.70 -21.59 -13.76
N ASP A 112 -13.85 -20.67 -14.21
CA ASP A 112 -13.95 -19.99 -15.51
C ASP A 112 -15.26 -19.19 -15.71
N SER A 113 -15.90 -18.74 -14.62
CA SER A 113 -17.16 -18.02 -14.64
C SER A 113 -17.07 -16.69 -13.89
N ALA A 114 -17.69 -15.64 -14.42
CA ALA A 114 -17.92 -14.37 -13.70
C ALA A 114 -19.31 -14.31 -13.04
N LYS A 115 -20.09 -15.38 -13.12
CA LYS A 115 -21.42 -15.47 -12.52
C LYS A 115 -21.30 -15.97 -11.09
N LEU A 116 -21.97 -15.26 -10.17
CA LEU A 116 -22.12 -15.68 -8.78
C LEU A 116 -22.86 -17.02 -8.70
N SER A 117 -22.37 -17.92 -7.85
CA SER A 117 -23.06 -19.16 -7.53
C SER A 117 -24.35 -18.90 -6.74
N SER A 118 -25.26 -19.88 -6.69
CA SER A 118 -26.47 -19.76 -5.85
C SER A 118 -26.12 -19.61 -4.37
N ALA A 119 -25.11 -20.35 -3.91
CA ALA A 119 -24.58 -20.24 -2.55
C ALA A 119 -23.99 -18.85 -2.27
N ALA A 120 -23.26 -18.26 -3.21
CA ALA A 120 -22.70 -16.91 -3.09
C ALA A 120 -23.80 -15.85 -2.98
N ASN A 121 -24.86 -15.94 -3.79
CA ASN A 121 -26.00 -15.04 -3.70
C ASN A 121 -26.71 -15.14 -2.34
N ALA A 122 -26.89 -16.36 -1.82
CA ALA A 122 -27.49 -16.56 -0.50
C ALA A 122 -26.65 -15.95 0.63
N ARG A 123 -25.32 -16.09 0.55
CA ARG A 123 -24.40 -15.54 1.57
C ARG A 123 -24.34 -14.01 1.52
N ILE A 124 -24.29 -13.42 0.32
CA ILE A 124 -24.37 -11.95 0.16
C ILE A 124 -25.69 -11.41 0.70
N ALA A 125 -26.81 -12.10 0.45
CA ALA A 125 -28.10 -11.71 0.99
C ALA A 125 -28.11 -11.74 2.53
N ALA A 126 -27.51 -12.77 3.14
CA ALA A 126 -27.40 -12.86 4.60
C ALA A 126 -26.51 -11.76 5.22
N ILE A 127 -25.49 -11.29 4.49
CA ILE A 127 -24.65 -10.15 4.92
C ILE A 127 -25.40 -8.82 4.80
N ALA A 128 -26.38 -8.73 3.90
CA ALA A 128 -27.12 -7.51 3.62
C ALA A 128 -28.31 -7.25 4.57
N GLU A 129 -28.71 -8.22 5.40
CA GLU A 129 -29.69 -8.04 6.48
C GLU A 129 -29.06 -7.38 7.72
#